data_AF-A0A7K2B3F3-F1
#
_entry.id   AF-A0A7K2B3F3-F1
#
_cell.length_a   1.000
_cell.length_b   1.000
_cell.length_c   1.000
_cell.angle_alpha   90.00
_cell.angle_beta   90.00
_cell.angle_gamma   90.00
#
_symmetry.space_group_name_H-M   'P 1'
#
loop_
_entity.id
_entity.type
_entity.pdbx_description
1 polymer ?
#
loop_
_entity_poly.entity_id
_entity_poly.type
_entity_poly.pdbx_seq_one_letter_code
_entity_poly.pdbx_strand_id
1 'polypeptide(L)'
;MMIEDLTGAVGRYVWLQRHLAESLRLWSAGEADAAVAVYLHRTARRFAEHATGWEALLADSPALEAVERIRAPSPGWEELFRGAATGTSDRLVVLLHVVLPRMRASLDRFATELGDVAEAAEARFCAVVAGDLEGIEARGLALLDERATAPSQRRMAARLGGRLADLSC
;
A
#
# COMPACT_ATOMS: atom_id res chain seq x y z
N MET A 1 22.33 7.29 -4.37
CA MET A 1 21.18 7.91 -3.68
C MET A 1 21.66 8.37 -2.31
N MET A 2 21.22 9.54 -1.83
CA MET A 2 21.56 9.96 -0.46
C MET A 2 20.66 9.21 0.53
N ILE A 3 21.14 8.97 1.75
CA ILE A 3 20.39 8.26 2.81
C ILE A 3 19.04 8.94 3.14
N GLU A 4 18.96 10.25 2.92
CA GLU A 4 17.74 11.07 3.08
C GLU A 4 16.64 10.67 2.08
N ASP A 5 17.01 10.41 0.82
CA ASP A 5 16.06 10.01 -0.23
C ASP A 5 15.46 8.63 0.07
N LEU A 6 16.31 7.69 0.49
CA LEU A 6 15.87 6.34 0.90
C LEU A 6 14.96 6.40 2.12
N THR A 7 15.35 7.18 3.14
CA THR A 7 14.54 7.35 4.35
C THR A 7 13.20 7.99 4.03
N GLY A 8 13.18 9.01 3.17
CA GLY A 8 11.93 9.64 2.72
C GLY A 8 11.02 8.69 1.96
N ALA A 9 11.60 7.84 1.12
CA ALA A 9 10.85 6.83 0.39
C ALA A 9 10.26 5.76 1.35
N VAL A 10 11.06 5.18 2.26
CA VAL A 10 10.57 4.22 3.27
C VAL A 10 9.47 4.85 4.12
N GLY A 11 9.64 6.12 4.51
CA GLY A 11 8.64 6.86 5.27
C GLY A 11 7.30 7.03 4.56
N ARG A 12 7.30 7.34 3.25
CA ARG A 12 6.09 7.36 2.42
C ARG A 12 5.44 5.97 2.31
N TYR A 13 6.25 4.92 2.25
CA TYR A 13 5.76 3.54 2.21
C TYR A 13 5.08 3.15 3.53
N VAL A 14 5.69 3.48 4.67
CA VAL A 14 5.08 3.33 6.01
C VAL A 14 3.75 4.06 6.09
N TRP A 15 3.72 5.33 5.66
CA TRP A 15 2.49 6.14 5.67
C TRP A 15 1.36 5.44 4.91
N LEU A 16 1.65 4.95 3.70
CA LEU A 16 0.68 4.26 2.85
C LEU A 16 0.15 2.99 3.50
N GLN A 17 1.05 2.16 4.02
CA GLN A 17 0.71 0.89 4.69
C GLN A 17 -0.23 1.12 5.89
N ARG A 18 0.06 2.14 6.72
CA ARG A 18 -0.80 2.53 7.85
C ARG A 18 -2.19 2.97 7.41
N HIS A 19 -2.27 3.89 6.44
CA HIS A 19 -3.54 4.40 5.96
C HIS A 19 -4.38 3.32 5.26
N LEU A 20 -3.73 2.37 4.57
CA LEU A 20 -4.41 1.19 4.04
C LEU A 20 -4.96 0.31 5.16
N ALA A 21 -4.16 0.01 6.19
CA ALA A 21 -4.60 -0.80 7.31
C ALA A 21 -5.83 -0.19 8.01
N GLU A 22 -5.82 1.13 8.24
CA GLU A 22 -6.94 1.84 8.85
C GLU A 22 -8.18 1.84 7.95
N SER A 23 -8.02 2.19 6.67
CA SER A 23 -9.12 2.23 5.70
C SER A 23 -9.77 0.86 5.53
N LEU A 24 -8.97 -0.20 5.43
CA LEU A 24 -9.46 -1.55 5.25
C LEU A 24 -10.15 -2.09 6.51
N ARG A 25 -9.69 -1.72 7.72
CA ARG A 25 -10.41 -2.03 8.97
C ARG A 25 -11.78 -1.37 8.99
N LEU A 26 -11.84 -0.08 8.63
CA LEU A 26 -13.09 0.66 8.56
C LEU A 26 -14.06 0.03 7.55
N TRP A 27 -13.55 -0.30 6.35
CA TRP A 27 -14.36 -0.93 5.30
C TRP A 27 -14.82 -2.33 5.69
N SER A 28 -13.96 -3.12 6.33
CA SER A 28 -14.30 -4.46 6.85
C SER A 28 -15.43 -4.40 7.87
N ALA A 29 -15.40 -3.43 8.79
CA ALA A 29 -16.43 -3.30 9.83
C ALA A 29 -17.81 -2.95 9.27
N GLY A 30 -17.87 -2.23 8.15
CA GLY A 30 -19.10 -1.85 7.46
C GLY A 30 -19.48 -2.74 6.26
N GLU A 31 -18.77 -3.84 6.04
CA GLU A 31 -18.99 -4.72 4.88
C GLU A 31 -20.09 -5.74 5.15
N ALA A 32 -21.06 -5.85 4.23
CA ALA A 32 -22.18 -6.77 4.35
C ALA A 32 -21.81 -8.19 3.92
N ASP A 33 -20.91 -8.34 2.95
CA ASP A 33 -20.43 -9.65 2.52
C ASP A 33 -19.34 -10.18 3.45
N ALA A 34 -19.62 -11.29 4.14
CA ALA A 34 -18.71 -11.88 5.11
C ALA A 34 -17.35 -12.29 4.51
N ALA A 35 -17.31 -12.78 3.26
CA ALA A 35 -16.07 -13.18 2.61
C ALA A 35 -15.18 -11.97 2.33
N VAL A 36 -15.77 -10.84 1.91
CA VAL A 36 -15.02 -9.60 1.72
C VAL A 36 -14.65 -8.96 3.05
N ALA A 37 -15.55 -8.96 4.05
CA ALA A 37 -15.24 -8.44 5.37
C ALA A 37 -14.01 -9.12 5.97
N VAL A 38 -13.92 -10.46 5.88
CA VAL A 38 -12.77 -11.25 6.32
C VAL A 38 -11.52 -10.94 5.51
N TYR A 39 -11.65 -10.83 4.18
CA TYR A 39 -10.53 -10.46 3.31
C TYR A 39 -9.96 -9.09 3.69
N LEU A 40 -10.80 -8.06 3.77
CA LEU A 40 -10.39 -6.70 4.12
C LEU A 40 -9.74 -6.66 5.50
N HIS A 41 -10.31 -7.35 6.50
CA HIS A 41 -9.73 -7.44 7.85
C HIS A 41 -8.32 -8.05 7.84
N ARG A 42 -8.15 -9.19 7.15
CA ARG A 42 -6.86 -9.89 7.08
C ARG A 42 -5.82 -9.06 6.34
N THR A 43 -6.20 -8.47 5.22
CA THR A 43 -5.33 -7.57 4.45
C THR A 43 -4.94 -6.34 5.27
N ALA A 44 -5.87 -5.77 6.04
CA ALA A 44 -5.58 -4.66 6.94
C ALA A 44 -4.56 -5.04 8.01
N ARG A 45 -4.68 -6.24 8.59
CA ARG A 45 -3.73 -6.74 9.58
C ARG A 45 -2.34 -6.89 8.98
N ARG A 46 -2.25 -7.42 7.75
CA ARG A 46 -0.97 -7.56 7.03
C ARG A 46 -0.30 -6.22 6.77
N PHE A 47 -1.04 -5.22 6.29
CA PHE A 47 -0.46 -3.89 6.10
C PHE A 47 -0.04 -3.22 7.41
N ALA A 48 -0.74 -3.46 8.52
CA ALA A 48 -0.30 -2.99 9.83
C ALA A 48 1.01 -3.67 10.27
N GLU A 49 1.13 -5.00 10.08
CA GLU A 49 2.35 -5.76 10.37
C GLU A 49 3.52 -5.27 9.51
N HIS A 50 3.30 -5.06 8.20
CA HIS A 50 4.28 -4.50 7.28
C HIS A 50 4.70 -3.09 7.71
N ALA A 51 3.76 -2.20 8.02
CA ALA A 51 4.06 -0.83 8.45
C ALA A 51 5.00 -0.79 9.66
N THR A 52 4.76 -1.64 10.66
CA THR A 52 5.65 -1.77 11.83
C THR A 52 7.02 -2.27 11.43
N GLY A 53 7.12 -3.26 10.53
CA GLY A 53 8.41 -3.75 10.04
C GLY A 53 9.19 -2.67 9.27
N TRP A 54 8.54 -1.91 8.40
CA TRP A 54 9.19 -0.81 7.67
C TRP A 54 9.62 0.33 8.58
N GLU A 55 8.82 0.67 9.58
CA GLU A 55 9.15 1.70 10.55
C GLU A 55 10.39 1.33 11.37
N ALA A 56 10.57 0.05 11.69
CA ALA A 56 11.78 -0.44 12.35
C ALA A 56 13.04 -0.32 11.48
N LEU A 57 12.89 -0.17 10.16
CA LEU A 57 13.99 0.06 9.22
C LEU A 57 14.26 1.55 8.95
N LEU A 58 13.45 2.47 9.49
CA LEU A 58 13.72 3.90 9.36
C LEU A 58 14.97 4.26 10.15
N ALA A 59 15.92 4.92 9.50
CA ALA A 59 17.13 5.40 10.15
C ALA A 59 16.77 6.34 11.31
N ASP A 60 17.30 6.03 12.50
CA ASP A 60 17.16 6.87 13.69
C ASP A 60 18.44 7.69 13.91
N SER A 61 18.53 8.79 13.16
CA SER A 61 19.66 9.73 13.24
C SER A 61 19.17 11.10 13.72
N PRO A 62 19.89 11.76 14.66
CA PRO A 62 19.60 13.13 15.08
C PRO A 62 19.58 14.14 13.92
N ALA A 63 20.33 13.87 12.85
CA ALA A 63 20.32 14.69 11.63
C ALA A 63 18.97 14.69 10.88
N LEU A 64 18.08 13.73 11.21
CA LEU A 64 16.77 13.53 10.60
C LEU A 64 15.62 13.92 11.54
N GLU A 65 15.89 14.56 12.69
CA GLU A 65 14.87 15.00 13.66
C GLU A 65 14.03 16.19 13.16
N ALA A 66 14.59 17.01 12.26
CA ALA A 66 13.92 18.21 11.74
C ALA A 66 12.88 17.94 10.63
N VAL A 67 12.78 16.70 10.14
CA VAL A 67 11.93 16.34 9.00
C VAL A 67 10.87 15.32 9.44
N GLU A 68 9.61 15.58 9.09
CA GLU A 68 8.54 14.59 9.22
C GLU A 68 8.88 13.37 8.34
N ARG A 69 9.34 12.29 8.98
CA ARG A 69 9.86 11.11 8.29
C ARG A 69 8.74 10.32 7.60
N ILE A 70 7.55 10.27 8.19
CA ILE A 70 6.40 9.50 7.69
C ILE A 70 5.34 10.48 7.20
N ARG A 71 5.19 10.61 5.88
CA ARG A 71 4.26 11.56 5.26
C ARG A 71 3.60 10.99 4.01
N ALA A 72 2.48 11.60 3.62
CA ALA A 72 1.78 11.22 2.39
C ALA A 72 2.70 11.37 1.16
N PRO A 73 2.66 10.42 0.20
CA PRO A 73 3.45 10.54 -1.02
C PRO A 73 3.03 11.72 -1.90
N SER A 74 1.74 12.06 -1.89
CA SER A 74 1.20 13.27 -2.52
C SER A 74 -0.22 13.56 -1.97
N PRO A 75 -0.75 14.78 -2.14
CA PRO A 75 -2.12 15.11 -1.75
C PRO A 75 -3.18 14.17 -2.37
N GLY A 76 -2.93 13.66 -3.58
CA GLY A 76 -3.82 12.71 -4.25
C GLY A 76 -4.03 11.41 -3.48
N TRP A 77 -3.03 10.96 -2.71
CA TRP A 77 -3.17 9.79 -1.84
C TRP A 77 -4.09 10.04 -0.66
N GLU A 78 -4.00 11.21 -0.04
CA GLU A 78 -4.93 11.58 1.03
C GLU A 78 -6.36 11.71 0.51
N GLU A 79 -6.55 12.30 -0.67
CA GLU A 79 -7.85 12.38 -1.32
C GLU A 79 -8.44 10.99 -1.61
N LEU A 80 -7.61 10.05 -2.06
CA LEU A 80 -8.04 8.67 -2.33
C LEU A 80 -8.66 8.04 -1.07
N PHE A 81 -7.96 8.13 0.06
CA PHE A 81 -8.41 7.53 1.32
C PHE A 81 -9.54 8.32 2.00
N ARG A 82 -9.67 9.63 1.75
CA ARG A 82 -10.77 10.45 2.28
C ARG A 82 -12.11 10.26 1.59
N GLY A 83 -12.16 9.76 0.35
CA GLY A 83 -13.47 9.74 -0.34
C GLY A 83 -13.60 8.99 -1.66
N ALA A 84 -12.61 8.22 -2.12
CA ALA A 84 -12.67 7.67 -3.47
C ALA A 84 -13.58 6.43 -3.66
N ALA A 85 -13.96 5.72 -2.59
CA ALA A 85 -14.65 4.43 -2.74
C ALA A 85 -15.83 4.23 -1.78
N THR A 86 -17.04 4.36 -2.30
CA THR A 86 -18.28 4.21 -1.54
C THR A 86 -18.84 2.79 -1.57
N GLY A 87 -18.57 2.00 -2.63
CA GLY A 87 -19.01 0.61 -2.77
C GLY A 87 -17.90 -0.43 -2.58
N THR A 88 -18.28 -1.67 -2.24
CA THR A 88 -17.35 -2.80 -2.05
C THR A 88 -16.50 -3.09 -3.28
N SER A 89 -17.12 -3.21 -4.46
CA SER A 89 -16.38 -3.46 -5.70
C SER A 89 -15.44 -2.30 -6.04
N ASP A 90 -15.86 -1.06 -5.78
CA ASP A 90 -15.03 0.12 -5.99
C ASP A 90 -13.79 0.12 -5.08
N ARG A 91 -13.96 -0.26 -3.81
CA ARG A 91 -12.87 -0.42 -2.83
C ARG A 91 -11.88 -1.49 -3.27
N LEU A 92 -12.38 -2.65 -3.72
CA LEU A 92 -11.54 -3.74 -4.24
C LEU A 92 -10.79 -3.30 -5.50
N VAL A 93 -11.46 -2.62 -6.43
CA VAL A 93 -10.86 -2.11 -7.67
C VAL A 93 -9.79 -1.07 -7.38
N VAL A 94 -10.03 -0.14 -6.45
CA VAL A 94 -9.01 0.83 -6.00
C VAL A 94 -7.82 0.11 -5.39
N LEU A 95 -8.04 -0.82 -4.46
CA LEU A 95 -6.96 -1.57 -3.84
C LEU A 95 -6.13 -2.32 -4.90
N LEU A 96 -6.78 -3.13 -5.74
CA LEU A 96 -6.12 -4.09 -6.64
C LEU A 96 -5.49 -3.43 -7.87
N HIS A 97 -6.15 -2.43 -8.46
CA HIS A 97 -5.70 -1.86 -9.74
C HIS A 97 -5.01 -0.51 -9.61
N VAL A 98 -5.10 0.14 -8.44
CA VAL A 98 -4.51 1.46 -8.24
C VAL A 98 -3.42 1.42 -7.18
N VAL A 99 -3.70 0.84 -6.02
CA VAL A 99 -2.79 0.88 -4.87
C VAL A 99 -1.73 -0.21 -4.93
N LEU A 100 -2.12 -1.49 -5.03
CA LEU A 100 -1.17 -2.61 -5.03
C LEU A 100 -0.12 -2.53 -6.15
N PRO A 101 -0.44 -2.13 -7.40
CA PRO A 101 0.57 -2.02 -8.45
C PRO A 101 1.62 -0.96 -8.13
N ARG A 102 1.21 0.16 -7.51
CA ARG A 102 2.13 1.20 -7.06
C ARG A 102 3.00 0.73 -5.90
N MET A 103 2.41 -0.01 -4.97
CA MET A 103 3.17 -0.59 -3.85
C MET A 103 4.24 -1.55 -4.34
N ARG A 104 3.93 -2.40 -5.32
CA ARG A 104 4.90 -3.30 -5.95
C ARG A 104 6.00 -2.53 -6.67
N ALA A 105 5.65 -1.57 -7.51
CA ALA A 105 6.64 -0.74 -8.19
C ALA A 105 7.55 0.05 -7.22
N SER A 106 7.04 0.42 -6.04
CA SER A 106 7.86 1.04 -4.99
C SER A 106 8.76 0.02 -4.30
N LEU A 107 8.24 -1.18 -4.02
CA LEU A 107 8.99 -2.28 -3.39
C LEU A 107 10.13 -2.77 -4.28
N ASP A 108 9.89 -2.93 -5.58
CA ASP A 108 10.92 -3.34 -6.54
C ASP A 108 12.05 -2.30 -6.62
N ARG A 109 11.69 -1.02 -6.58
CA ARG A 109 12.66 0.09 -6.47
C ARG A 109 13.45 0.01 -5.17
N PHE A 110 12.79 -0.15 -4.02
CA PHE A 110 13.48 -0.35 -2.75
C PHE A 110 14.45 -1.52 -2.77
N ALA A 111 13.99 -2.69 -3.24
CA ALA A 111 14.83 -3.87 -3.31
C ALA A 111 16.06 -3.65 -4.22
N THR A 112 15.88 -2.94 -5.34
CA THR A 112 16.97 -2.58 -6.26
C THR A 112 17.93 -1.58 -5.65
N GLU A 113 17.41 -0.55 -4.98
CA GLU A 113 18.18 0.54 -4.39
C GLU A 113 18.92 0.13 -3.11
N LEU A 114 18.33 -0.76 -2.32
CA LEU A 114 18.99 -1.40 -1.17
C LEU A 114 20.17 -2.27 -1.63
N GLY A 115 20.10 -2.88 -2.82
CA GLY A 115 21.22 -3.51 -3.51
C GLY A 115 22.08 -4.42 -2.61
N ASP A 116 23.40 -4.26 -2.71
CA ASP A 116 24.39 -4.98 -1.88
C ASP A 116 24.56 -4.40 -0.45
N VAL A 117 23.89 -3.27 -0.17
CA VAL A 117 23.99 -2.57 1.12
C VAL A 117 22.94 -3.10 2.12
N ALA A 118 21.90 -3.75 1.60
CA ALA A 118 20.85 -4.35 2.41
C ALA A 118 21.42 -5.44 3.31
N GLU A 119 21.14 -5.37 4.60
CA GLU A 119 21.37 -6.53 5.45
C GLU A 119 20.46 -7.68 5.00
N ALA A 120 20.90 -8.92 5.22
CA ALA A 120 20.12 -10.09 4.82
C ALA A 120 18.71 -10.11 5.44
N ALA A 121 18.50 -9.42 6.56
CA ALA A 121 17.19 -9.25 7.18
C ALA A 121 16.26 -8.33 6.37
N GLU A 122 16.78 -7.23 5.82
CA GLU A 122 16.03 -6.26 5.02
C GLU A 122 15.61 -6.86 3.68
N ALA A 123 16.54 -7.53 3.00
CA ALA A 123 16.25 -8.25 1.76
C ALA A 123 15.17 -9.33 1.96
N ARG A 124 15.25 -10.09 3.07
CA ARG A 124 14.21 -11.07 3.42
C ARG A 124 12.87 -10.39 3.70
N PHE A 125 12.86 -9.24 4.38
CA PHE A 125 11.63 -8.52 4.66
C PHE A 125 10.97 -8.01 3.38
N CYS A 126 11.73 -7.44 2.45
CA CYS A 126 11.24 -7.08 1.11
C CYS A 126 10.58 -8.28 0.41
N ALA A 127 11.22 -9.46 0.44
CA ALA A 127 10.68 -10.67 -0.18
C ALA A 127 9.38 -11.16 0.50
N VAL A 128 9.28 -11.07 1.83
CA VAL A 128 8.05 -11.38 2.57
C VAL A 128 6.92 -10.44 2.16
N VAL A 129 7.18 -9.14 2.12
CA VAL A 129 6.18 -8.14 1.72
C VAL A 129 5.75 -8.40 0.27
N ALA A 130 6.68 -8.68 -0.64
CA ALA A 130 6.36 -9.00 -2.04
C ALA A 130 5.40 -10.20 -2.15
N GLY A 131 5.71 -11.31 -1.48
CA GLY A 131 4.86 -12.51 -1.48
C GLY A 131 3.48 -12.26 -0.86
N ASP A 132 3.41 -11.45 0.20
CA ASP A 132 2.13 -11.05 0.79
C ASP A 132 1.30 -10.20 -0.18
N LEU A 133 1.92 -9.25 -0.92
CA LEU A 133 1.22 -8.43 -1.92
C LEU A 133 0.65 -9.28 -3.06
N GLU A 134 1.39 -10.29 -3.52
CA GLU A 134 0.91 -11.25 -4.53
C GLU A 134 -0.30 -12.05 -4.01
N GLY A 135 -0.21 -12.57 -2.78
CA GLY A 135 -1.31 -13.31 -2.15
C GLY A 135 -2.56 -12.47 -1.93
N ILE A 136 -2.39 -11.21 -1.52
CA ILE A 136 -3.48 -10.24 -1.38
C ILE A 136 -4.14 -9.99 -2.74
N GLU A 137 -3.35 -9.73 -3.78
CA GLU A 137 -3.87 -9.49 -5.12
C GLU A 137 -4.67 -10.69 -5.64
N ALA A 138 -4.08 -11.89 -5.61
CA ALA A 138 -4.70 -13.09 -6.13
C ALA A 138 -6.06 -13.36 -5.45
N ARG A 139 -6.12 -13.19 -4.12
CA ARG A 139 -7.36 -13.37 -3.37
C ARG A 139 -8.39 -12.29 -3.67
N GLY A 140 -7.97 -11.04 -3.79
CA GLY A 140 -8.87 -9.94 -4.09
C GLY A 140 -9.44 -10.01 -5.51
N LEU A 141 -8.63 -10.43 -6.49
CA LEU A 141 -9.09 -10.66 -7.87
C LEU A 141 -10.16 -11.76 -7.92
N ALA A 142 -9.96 -12.89 -7.22
CA ALA A 142 -10.97 -13.94 -7.14
C ALA A 142 -12.30 -13.42 -6.57
N LEU A 143 -12.26 -12.61 -5.50
CA LEU A 143 -13.45 -11.99 -4.91
C LEU A 143 -14.13 -10.99 -5.85
N LEU A 144 -13.37 -10.32 -6.72
CA LEU A 144 -13.88 -9.38 -7.71
C LEU A 144 -14.51 -10.10 -8.90
N ASP A 145 -13.91 -11.20 -9.37
CA ASP A 145 -14.45 -12.04 -10.44
C ASP A 145 -15.78 -12.69 -10.03
N GLU A 146 -15.87 -13.20 -8.81
CA GLU A 146 -17.12 -13.72 -8.20
C GLU A 146 -18.24 -12.68 -8.17
N ARG A 147 -17.90 -11.38 -8.19
CA ARG A 147 -18.84 -10.25 -8.14
C ARG A 147 -19.28 -9.73 -9.51
N ALA A 148 -18.71 -10.24 -10.60
CA ALA A 148 -19.09 -9.95 -11.98
C ALA A 148 -19.65 -8.52 -12.23
N THR A 149 -18.84 -7.47 -12.03
CA THR A 149 -19.24 -6.09 -12.38
C THR A 149 -18.29 -5.36 -13.35
N ALA A 150 -18.79 -5.25 -14.59
CA ALA A 150 -18.75 -4.18 -15.59
C ALA A 150 -17.46 -3.35 -15.94
N PRO A 151 -17.27 -3.02 -17.24
CA PRO A 151 -16.27 -2.07 -17.76
C PRO A 151 -16.24 -0.66 -17.12
N SER A 152 -17.31 -0.25 -16.43
CA SER A 152 -17.40 1.04 -15.73
C SER A 152 -16.38 1.16 -14.59
N GLN A 153 -16.08 0.05 -13.90
CA GLN A 153 -15.15 0.03 -12.77
C GLN A 153 -13.68 0.13 -13.23
N ARG A 154 -13.33 -0.46 -14.38
CA ARG A 154 -11.99 -0.30 -15.00
C ARG A 154 -11.72 1.15 -15.42
N ARG A 155 -12.74 1.86 -15.92
CA ARG A 155 -12.63 3.29 -16.24
C ARG A 155 -12.43 4.16 -14.99
N MET A 156 -13.07 3.81 -13.89
CA MET A 156 -12.87 4.48 -12.61
C MET A 156 -11.44 4.24 -12.07
N ALA A 157 -10.95 3.00 -12.11
CA ALA A 157 -9.56 2.67 -11.74
C ALA A 157 -8.55 3.45 -12.59
N ALA A 158 -8.75 3.50 -13.91
CA ALA A 158 -7.87 4.26 -14.81
C ALA A 158 -7.86 5.76 -14.48
N ARG A 159 -9.04 6.35 -14.19
CA ARG A 159 -9.16 7.76 -13.83
C ARG A 159 -8.52 8.08 -12.47
N LEU A 160 -8.71 7.23 -11.46
CA LEU A 160 -8.09 7.39 -10.14
C LEU A 160 -6.58 7.16 -10.21
N GLY A 161 -6.16 6.13 -10.95
CA GLY A 161 -4.76 5.84 -11.23
C GLY A 161 -4.05 7.00 -11.92
N GLY A 162 -4.65 7.68 -12.89
CA GLY A 162 -4.01 8.83 -13.55
C GLY A 162 -3.78 10.05 -12.64
N ARG A 163 -4.42 10.12 -11.46
CA ARG A 163 -4.32 11.24 -10.51
C ARG A 163 -3.32 11.01 -9.37
N LEU A 164 -2.84 9.78 -9.18
CA LEU A 164 -1.91 9.45 -8.10
C LEU A 164 -0.47 9.51 -8.61
N ALA A 165 0.31 10.39 -7.98
CA ALA A 165 1.76 10.40 -8.15
C ALA A 165 2.37 9.07 -7.70
N ASP A 166 3.54 8.77 -8.26
CA ASP A 166 4.37 7.65 -7.83
C ASP A 166 4.76 7.81 -6.35
N LEU A 167 4.93 6.68 -5.66
CA LEU A 167 5.36 6.65 -4.25
C LEU A 167 6.83 7.10 -4.05
N SER A 168 7.53 7.32 -5.14
CA SER A 168 8.97 7.57 -5.21
C SER A 168 9.34 9.02 -5.52
N CYS A 169 8.35 9.93 -5.55
CA CYS A 169 8.58 11.38 -5.63
C CYS A 169 8.82 11.94 -4.22
#